data_AF-A0A8K0CI35-F1
#
_entry.id   AF-A0A8K0CI35-F1
#
_cell.length_a   1.000
_cell.length_b   1.000
_cell.length_c   1.000
_cell.angle_alpha   90.00
_cell.angle_beta   90.00
_cell.angle_gamma   90.00
#
_symmetry.space_group_name_H-M   'P 1'
#
loop_
_entity.id
_entity.type
_entity.pdbx_description
1 polymer ?
#
loop_
_entity_poly.entity_id
_entity_poly.type
_entity_poly.pdbx_seq_one_letter_code
_entity_poly.pdbx_strand_id
1 'polypeptide(L)'
;MEAGRYPDCYILGDNGYSCKNYLLIPLLNLRTPAEQAYSRAHILTRNIIERAFGVVKRRFSCLSIGMRLKMNTALAMIVACFVLHNIAVEMNDVEPPIDININIPINDYNAVPINPPRLQNQTAARTALINTVFSQQ
;
A
#
# COMPACT_ATOMS: atom_id res chain seq x y z
N MET A 1 2.19 16.95 0.15
CA MET A 1 1.85 16.81 -1.28
C MET A 1 0.85 17.85 -1.73
N GLU A 2 -0.34 17.98 -1.11
CA GLU A 2 -1.27 19.07 -1.49
C GLU A 2 -0.77 20.48 -1.11
N ALA A 3 0.04 20.61 -0.06
CA ALA A 3 0.75 21.86 0.27
C ALA A 3 2.09 22.04 -0.48
N GLY A 4 2.37 21.26 -1.53
CA GLY A 4 3.59 21.39 -2.36
C GLY A 4 4.92 20.99 -1.72
N ARG A 5 4.93 20.52 -0.46
CA ARG A 5 6.16 20.23 0.32
C ARG A 5 7.08 19.11 -0.21
N TYR A 6 6.58 18.27 -1.12
CA TYR A 6 7.34 17.15 -1.70
C TYR A 6 7.03 17.09 -3.20
N PRO A 7 7.67 17.94 -4.03
CA PRO A 7 7.33 18.10 -5.44
C PRO A 7 7.75 16.90 -6.29
N ASP A 8 8.84 16.22 -5.94
CA ASP A 8 9.42 15.11 -6.72
C ASP A 8 9.10 13.74 -6.12
N CYS A 9 7.98 13.63 -5.41
CA CYS A 9 7.59 12.40 -4.73
C CYS A 9 6.15 12.00 -5.07
N TYR A 10 5.94 10.71 -5.20
CA TYR A 10 4.63 10.11 -5.40
C TYR A 10 4.23 9.25 -4.20
N ILE A 11 2.96 9.31 -3.80
CA ILE A 11 2.35 8.33 -2.90
C ILE A 11 1.80 7.19 -3.74
N LEU A 12 1.97 5.99 -3.23
CA LEU A 12 1.37 4.78 -3.78
C LEU A 12 0.00 4.56 -3.12
N GLY A 13 -1.04 4.61 -3.92
CA GLY A 13 -2.42 4.35 -3.50
C GLY A 13 -2.91 2.98 -3.95
N ASP A 14 -4.03 2.55 -3.39
CA ASP A 14 -4.82 1.43 -3.91
C ASP A 14 -5.96 1.91 -4.84
N ASN A 15 -6.75 0.97 -5.36
CA ASN A 15 -7.88 1.27 -6.23
C ASN A 15 -9.05 1.98 -5.52
N GLY A 16 -9.02 2.09 -4.19
CA GLY A 16 -10.00 2.84 -3.40
C GLY A 16 -9.78 4.35 -3.41
N TYR A 17 -8.61 4.82 -3.90
CA TYR A 17 -8.31 6.24 -4.02
C TYR A 17 -8.46 6.74 -5.47
N SER A 18 -8.83 8.02 -5.61
CA SER A 18 -8.79 8.69 -6.91
C SER A 18 -7.35 9.00 -7.31
N CYS A 19 -6.98 8.71 -8.56
CA CYS A 19 -5.65 9.02 -9.09
C CYS A 19 -5.43 10.54 -9.13
N LYS A 20 -4.40 11.03 -8.43
CA LYS A 20 -4.03 12.45 -8.39
C LYS A 20 -2.62 12.64 -8.96
N ASN A 21 -2.23 13.90 -9.21
CA ASN A 21 -0.89 14.22 -9.74
C ASN A 21 0.26 13.69 -8.88
N TYR A 22 0.00 13.44 -7.60
CA TYR A 22 0.95 12.94 -6.63
C TYR A 22 0.57 11.55 -6.08
N LEU A 23 -0.56 10.96 -6.48
CA LEU A 23 -1.08 9.70 -5.95
C LEU A 23 -1.24 8.68 -7.09
N LEU A 24 -0.31 7.72 -7.13
CA LEU A 24 -0.23 6.67 -8.14
C LEU A 24 -1.03 5.46 -7.71
N ILE A 25 -2.07 5.14 -8.47
CA ILE A 25 -2.90 3.94 -8.24
C ILE A 25 -2.58 2.85 -9.29
N PRO A 26 -2.93 1.58 -9.03
CA PRO A 26 -2.75 0.49 -9.98
C PRO A 26 -3.43 0.76 -11.33
N LEU A 27 -2.90 0.14 -12.39
CA LEU A 27 -3.57 0.10 -13.68
C LEU A 27 -4.52 -1.09 -13.73
N LEU A 28 -5.75 -0.85 -14.17
CA LEU A 28 -6.76 -1.91 -14.32
C LEU A 28 -6.59 -2.71 -15.60
N ASN A 29 -6.08 -2.08 -16.67
CA ASN A 29 -5.88 -2.70 -17.96
C ASN A 29 -4.44 -2.44 -18.42
N LEU A 30 -3.68 -3.51 -18.62
CA LEU A 30 -2.29 -3.46 -19.10
C LEU A 30 -2.30 -3.76 -20.60
N ARG A 31 -1.82 -2.82 -21.40
CA ARG A 31 -1.78 -2.87 -22.86
C ARG A 31 -0.36 -2.84 -23.38
N THR A 32 0.54 -2.15 -22.70
CA THR A 32 1.94 -1.99 -23.13
C THR A 32 2.93 -2.67 -22.19
N PRO A 33 4.15 -3.02 -22.66
CA PRO A 33 5.22 -3.51 -21.79
C PRO A 33 5.58 -2.53 -20.68
N ALA A 34 5.57 -1.22 -20.97
CA ALA A 34 5.82 -0.17 -19.98
C ALA A 34 4.76 -0.16 -18.86
N GLU A 35 3.49 -0.36 -19.20
CA GLU A 35 2.41 -0.49 -18.21
C GLU A 35 2.57 -1.74 -17.34
N GLN A 36 3.03 -2.85 -17.92
CA GLN A 36 3.35 -4.07 -17.15
C GLN A 36 4.53 -3.83 -16.19
N ALA A 37 5.58 -3.16 -16.64
CA ALA A 37 6.74 -2.81 -15.81
C ALA A 37 6.33 -1.89 -14.66
N TYR A 38 5.53 -0.86 -14.92
CA TYR A 38 4.93 -0.01 -13.89
C TYR A 38 4.11 -0.83 -12.89
N SER A 39 3.24 -1.72 -13.36
CA SER A 39 2.40 -2.54 -12.48
C SER A 39 3.23 -3.44 -11.57
N ARG A 40 4.28 -4.09 -12.11
CA ARG A 40 5.22 -4.89 -11.31
C ARG A 40 5.92 -4.04 -10.25
N ALA A 41 6.44 -2.87 -10.63
CA ALA A 41 7.11 -1.97 -9.69
C ALA A 41 6.16 -1.49 -8.58
N HIS A 42 4.91 -1.15 -8.94
CA HIS A 42 3.86 -0.74 -8.01
C HIS A 42 3.54 -1.86 -7.00
N ILE A 43 3.33 -3.09 -7.48
CA ILE A 43 3.08 -4.27 -6.64
C ILE A 43 4.26 -4.51 -5.69
N LEU A 44 5.49 -4.60 -6.20
CA LEU A 44 6.67 -4.88 -5.38
C LEU A 44 6.86 -3.85 -4.26
N THR A 45 6.63 -2.56 -4.58
CA THR A 45 6.73 -1.48 -3.59
C THR A 45 5.65 -1.61 -2.52
N ARG A 46 4.41 -1.94 -2.89
CA ARG A 46 3.32 -2.16 -1.93
C ARG A 46 3.55 -3.37 -1.04
N ASN A 47 4.15 -4.43 -1.56
CA ASN A 47 4.36 -5.66 -0.80
C ASN A 47 5.21 -5.42 0.46
N ILE A 48 6.16 -4.49 0.40
CA ILE A 48 7.00 -4.13 1.54
C ILE A 48 6.15 -3.58 2.69
N ILE A 49 5.29 -2.58 2.41
CA ILE A 49 4.47 -1.94 3.44
C ILE A 49 3.34 -2.86 3.93
N GLU A 50 2.77 -3.67 3.04
CA GLU A 50 1.74 -4.65 3.39
C GLU A 50 2.29 -5.72 4.33
N ARG A 51 3.52 -6.22 4.09
CA ARG A 51 4.21 -7.14 5.00
C ARG A 51 4.49 -6.50 6.36
N ALA A 52 4.98 -5.27 6.37
CA ALA A 52 5.23 -4.53 7.62
C ALA A 52 3.94 -4.39 8.45
N PHE A 53 2.83 -3.96 7.83
CA PHE A 53 1.55 -3.90 8.52
C PHE A 53 1.04 -5.26 8.97
N GLY A 54 1.30 -6.33 8.20
CA GLY A 54 1.00 -7.70 8.59
C GLY A 54 1.70 -8.10 9.90
N VAL A 55 2.99 -7.78 10.04
CA VAL A 55 3.77 -8.04 11.27
C VAL A 55 3.17 -7.28 12.47
N VAL A 56 2.92 -5.98 12.31
CA VAL A 56 2.36 -5.14 13.39
C VAL A 56 0.98 -5.63 13.82
N LYS A 57 0.13 -6.02 12.87
CA LYS A 57 -1.22 -6.56 13.11
C LYS A 57 -1.23 -7.92 13.83
N ARG A 58 -0.24 -8.78 13.57
CA ARG A 58 -0.06 -10.05 14.30
C ARG A 58 0.51 -9.83 15.69
N ARG A 59 1.41 -8.86 15.85
CA ARG A 59 1.97 -8.49 17.15
C ARG A 59 0.91 -7.85 18.06
N PHE A 60 0.04 -7.02 17.49
CA PHE A 60 -0.99 -6.29 18.20
C PHE A 60 -2.36 -6.57 17.60
N SER A 61 -3.01 -7.66 18.06
CA SER A 61 -4.29 -8.15 17.53
C SER A 61 -5.43 -7.13 17.57
N CYS A 62 -5.33 -6.09 18.42
CA CYS A 62 -6.28 -4.98 18.45
C CYS A 62 -6.39 -4.24 17.10
N LEU A 63 -5.32 -4.24 16.28
CA LEU A 63 -5.30 -3.65 14.95
C LEU A 63 -5.94 -4.56 13.88
N SER A 64 -6.13 -5.84 14.17
CA SER A 64 -6.72 -6.84 13.26
C SER A 64 -8.20 -7.06 13.55
N ILE A 65 -8.56 -7.20 14.83
CA ILE A 65 -9.92 -7.48 15.29
C ILE A 65 -10.79 -6.20 15.33
N GLY A 66 -10.14 -5.04 15.42
CA GLY A 66 -10.80 -3.74 15.57
C GLY A 66 -10.88 -3.30 17.03
N MET A 67 -11.04 -1.99 17.22
CA MET A 67 -11.02 -1.34 18.53
C MET A 67 -12.37 -0.69 18.84
N ARG A 68 -12.91 -0.94 20.04
CA ARG A 68 -14.11 -0.24 20.57
C ARG A 68 -13.70 1.01 21.35
N LEU A 69 -12.89 1.87 20.73
CA LEU A 69 -12.34 3.07 21.34
C LEU A 69 -12.91 4.33 20.66
N LYS A 70 -12.89 5.46 21.36
CA LYS A 70 -13.14 6.78 20.73
C LYS A 70 -12.05 7.05 19.70
N MET A 71 -12.37 7.79 18.63
CA MET A 71 -11.44 8.06 17.52
C MET A 71 -10.07 8.59 17.97
N ASN A 72 -10.05 9.57 18.87
CA ASN A 72 -8.79 10.14 19.38
C ASN A 72 -7.94 9.09 20.13
N THR A 73 -8.59 8.21 20.88
CA THR A 73 -7.91 7.13 21.61
C THR A 73 -7.45 6.03 20.65
N ALA A 74 -8.22 5.73 19.60
CA ALA A 74 -7.84 4.78 18.56
C ALA A 74 -6.59 5.25 17.82
N LEU A 75 -6.49 6.54 17.48
CA LEU A 75 -5.28 7.13 16.88
C LEU A 75 -4.06 6.98 17.79
N ALA A 76 -4.20 7.34 19.07
CA ALA A 76 -3.12 7.17 20.04
C ALA A 76 -2.70 5.70 20.20
N MET A 77 -3.66 4.78 20.18
CA MET A 77 -3.39 3.34 20.25
C MET A 77 -2.61 2.85 19.03
N ILE A 78 -3.01 3.27 17.82
CA ILE A 78 -2.28 2.94 16.58
C ILE A 78 -0.84 3.41 16.69
N VAL A 79 -0.61 4.67 17.07
CA VAL A 79 0.74 5.23 17.21
C VAL A 79 1.57 4.45 18.24
N ALA A 80 0.99 4.15 19.41
CA ALA A 80 1.67 3.38 20.44
C ALA A 80 2.03 1.95 19.97
N CYS A 81 1.19 1.27 19.19
CA CYS A 81 1.56 -0.01 18.57
C CYS A 81 2.80 0.10 17.69
N PHE A 82 2.92 1.15 16.85
CA PHE A 82 4.10 1.33 16.00
C PHE A 82 5.35 1.70 16.81
N VAL A 83 5.22 2.53 17.84
CA VAL A 83 6.34 2.84 18.74
C VAL A 83 6.84 1.58 19.45
N LEU A 84 5.92 0.77 20.01
CA LEU A 84 6.27 -0.49 20.66
C LEU A 84 6.86 -1.51 19.67
N HIS A 85 6.38 -1.53 18.42
CA HIS A 85 6.97 -2.35 17.37
C HIS A 85 8.43 -1.97 17.10
N ASN A 86 8.71 -0.68 16.98
CA ASN A 86 10.08 -0.20 16.73
C ASN A 86 11.02 -0.57 17.88
N ILE A 87 10.56 -0.43 19.13
CA ILE A 87 11.32 -0.87 20.32
C ILE A 87 11.58 -2.38 20.25
N ALA A 88 10.57 -3.19 19.88
CA ALA A 88 10.75 -4.64 19.74
C ALA A 88 11.80 -4.99 18.66
N VAL A 89 11.80 -4.29 17.53
CA VAL A 89 12.81 -4.45 16.47
C VAL A 89 14.21 -4.10 16.97
N GLU A 90 14.35 -2.98 17.69
CA GLU A 90 15.64 -2.55 18.27
C GLU A 90 16.18 -3.55 19.29
N MET A 91 15.29 -4.18 20.06
CA MET A 91 15.62 -5.23 21.02
C MET A 91 15.87 -6.61 20.38
N ASN A 92 15.81 -6.73 19.05
CA ASN A 92 15.86 -7.99 18.32
C ASN A 92 14.83 -9.03 18.82
N ASP A 93 13.64 -8.56 19.21
CA ASP A 93 12.54 -9.43 19.61
C ASP A 93 12.04 -10.26 18.41
N VAL A 94 11.60 -11.48 18.69
CA VAL A 94 11.19 -12.43 17.66
C VAL A 94 9.93 -11.91 16.97
N GLU A 95 9.89 -12.01 15.64
CA GLU A 95 8.69 -11.68 14.88
C GLU A 95 7.55 -12.67 15.20
N PRO A 96 6.30 -12.18 15.35
CA PRO A 96 5.17 -13.06 15.54
C PRO A 96 5.02 -14.00 14.35
N PRO A 97 4.73 -15.29 14.60
CA PRO A 97 4.62 -16.29 13.55
C PRO A 97 3.59 -15.87 12.51
N ILE A 98 3.80 -16.28 11.26
CA ILE A 98 2.81 -16.07 10.19
C ILE A 98 1.63 -16.98 10.51
N ASP A 99 0.53 -16.38 10.94
CA ASP A 99 -0.68 -17.11 11.22
C ASP A 99 -1.37 -17.48 9.90
N ILE A 100 -1.20 -18.74 9.48
CA ILE A 100 -1.70 -19.29 8.21
C ILE A 100 -3.24 -19.28 8.17
N ASN A 101 -3.89 -19.20 9.34
CA ASN A 101 -5.35 -19.17 9.51
C ASN A 101 -5.93 -17.76 9.58
N ILE A 102 -5.12 -16.72 9.74
CA ILE A 102 -5.58 -15.37 9.42
C ILE A 102 -5.50 -15.29 7.91
N ASN A 103 -6.64 -15.44 7.25
CA ASN A 103 -6.84 -15.06 5.86
C ASN A 103 -6.68 -13.54 5.74
N ILE A 104 -5.48 -13.01 6.01
CA ILE A 104 -4.98 -11.90 5.22
C ILE A 104 -5.01 -12.51 3.83
N PRO A 105 -5.85 -12.04 2.90
CA PRO A 105 -5.75 -12.52 1.54
C PRO A 105 -4.28 -12.35 1.20
N ILE A 106 -3.58 -13.49 1.07
CA ILE A 106 -2.39 -13.55 0.25
C ILE A 106 -3.01 -13.14 -1.07
N ASN A 107 -2.94 -11.85 -1.40
CA ASN A 107 -3.35 -11.40 -2.70
C ASN A 107 -2.42 -12.18 -3.59
N ASP A 108 -2.92 -13.29 -4.11
CA ASP A 108 -2.32 -14.00 -5.20
C ASP A 108 -2.27 -12.92 -6.28
N TYR A 109 -1.10 -12.29 -6.42
CA TYR A 109 -0.90 -11.09 -7.23
C TYR A 109 -1.23 -11.35 -8.71
N ASN A 110 -1.55 -12.60 -9.05
CA ASN A 110 -2.01 -13.08 -10.33
C ASN A 110 -3.55 -13.08 -10.51
N ALA A 111 -4.34 -12.77 -9.47
CA ALA A 111 -5.80 -12.95 -9.48
C ALA A 111 -6.59 -11.73 -8.95
N VAL A 112 -6.17 -10.49 -9.22
CA VAL A 112 -7.06 -9.33 -9.02
C VAL A 112 -8.17 -9.41 -10.08
N PRO A 113 -9.45 -9.63 -9.72
CA PRO A 113 -10.52 -9.63 -10.69
C PRO A 113 -10.67 -8.21 -11.25
N ILE A 114 -10.56 -8.09 -12.57
CA ILE A 114 -10.83 -6.86 -13.32
C ILE A 114 -12.32 -6.58 -13.18
N ASN A 115 -12.73 -5.83 -12.16
CA ASN A 115 -14.13 -5.41 -12.02
C ASN A 115 -14.29 -4.00 -12.60
N PRO A 116 -15.02 -3.80 -13.73
CA PRO A 116 -15.33 -2.47 -14.23
C PRO A 116 -16.68 -1.97 -13.66
N PRO A 117 -17.02 -0.67 -13.72
CA PRO A 117 -16.17 0.53 -13.73
C PRO A 117 -16.61 1.55 -12.66
N ARG A 118 -15.67 2.34 -12.11
CA ARG A 118 -15.91 3.76 -11.75
C ARG A 118 -14.69 4.62 -12.09
N LEU A 119 -14.89 5.43 -13.13
CA LEU A 119 -14.12 6.55 -13.70
C LEU A 119 -12.67 6.34 -14.20
N GLN A 120 -12.56 6.42 -15.53
CA GLN A 120 -11.37 6.42 -16.38
C GLN A 120 -10.60 7.76 -16.38
N ASN A 121 -10.39 8.39 -15.23
CA ASN A 121 -9.51 9.56 -15.18
C ASN A 121 -8.08 9.09 -14.87
N GLN A 122 -7.40 8.55 -15.89
CA GLN A 122 -5.95 8.39 -15.80
C GLN A 122 -5.35 9.79 -15.69
N THR A 123 -4.72 10.12 -14.55
CA THR A 123 -4.08 11.43 -14.40
C THR A 123 -2.85 11.50 -15.31
N ALA A 124 -2.67 12.64 -15.99
CA ALA A 124 -1.56 12.88 -16.91
C ALA A 124 -0.20 12.56 -16.29
N ALA A 125 -0.03 12.78 -14.97
CA ALA A 125 1.20 12.48 -14.24
C ALA A 125 1.57 10.97 -14.27
N ARG A 126 0.59 10.07 -14.08
CA ARG A 126 0.85 8.62 -14.10
C ARG A 126 1.19 8.15 -15.52
N THR A 127 0.43 8.60 -16.51
CA THR A 127 0.70 8.27 -17.92
C THR A 127 2.05 8.81 -18.37
N ALA A 128 2.40 10.04 -17.98
CA ALA A 128 3.71 10.61 -18.22
C ALA A 128 4.82 9.76 -17.60
N LEU A 129 4.69 9.38 -16.31
CA LEU A 129 5.66 8.53 -15.61
C LEU A 129 5.87 7.18 -16.32
N ILE A 130 4.78 6.52 -16.73
CA ILE A 130 4.84 5.24 -17.46
C ILE A 130 5.60 5.43 -18.77
N ASN A 131 5.28 6.49 -19.52
CA ASN A 131 5.87 6.74 -20.82
C ASN A 131 7.29 7.30 -20.76
N THR A 132 7.75 7.88 -19.64
CA THR A 132 9.12 8.42 -19.53
C THR A 132 10.07 7.47 -18.83
N VAL A 133 9.63 6.81 -17.76
CA VAL A 133 10.49 5.97 -16.91
C VAL A 133 10.43 4.51 -17.31
N PHE A 134 9.24 4.00 -17.61
CA PHE A 134 9.02 2.56 -17.83
C PHE A 134 9.02 2.14 -19.31
N SER A 135 9.09 3.11 -20.23
CA SER A 135 9.20 2.85 -21.68
C SER A 135 10.65 2.69 -22.16
N GLN A 136 11.63 3.11 -21.35
CA GLN A 136 13.06 3.07 -21.68
C GLN A 136 13.79 1.84 -21.09
N GLN A 137 13.05 0.91 -20.49
CA GLN A 137 13.55 -0.35 -19.92
C GLN A 137 13.09 -1.54 -20.77
#